data_AF-A0A175RE08-F1
#
_entry.id   AF-A0A175RE08-F1
#
_cell.length_a   1.000
_cell.length_b   1.000
_cell.length_c   1.000
_cell.angle_alpha   90.00
_cell.angle_beta   90.00
_cell.angle_gamma   90.00
#
_symmetry.space_group_name_H-M   'P 1'
#
loop_
_entity.id
_entity.type
_entity.pdbx_description
1 polymer ?
#
loop_
_entity_poly.entity_id
_entity_poly.type
_entity_poly.pdbx_seq_one_letter_code
_entity_poly.pdbx_strand_id
1 'polypeptide(L)'
;GEDQASSTIDHRVLVVEQRQKDQLLEELVAGSGKTIVFARTRAYAERLADQFEDAGIRATSLHGDLNQSRRTRNLGLLTSGRVNVLVATDVAARGIHVDDVSLVVQADAPDDYKAYMHRSGRTGRAGAEGTVVTIVTRNRRRKIEGILDNAEIEADLVEAAPGDRLVAELAAR
;
A
#
# COMPACT_ATOMS: atom_id res chain seq x y z
N GLY A 1 -21.43 17.00 19.06
CA GLY A 1 -20.11 16.58 19.52
C GLY A 1 -20.24 15.13 19.82
N GLU A 2 -19.49 14.29 19.10
CA GLU A 2 -19.40 12.84 19.28
C GLU A 2 -18.31 12.36 18.32
N ASP A 3 -17.18 11.98 18.91
CA ASP A 3 -16.20 10.97 18.48
C ASP A 3 -15.78 10.91 17.00
N GLN A 4 -14.99 11.89 16.56
CA GLN A 4 -13.91 11.59 15.61
C GLN A 4 -12.70 11.14 16.42
N ALA A 5 -12.66 9.86 16.77
CA ALA A 5 -11.40 9.23 17.15
C ALA A 5 -10.41 9.52 16.01
N SER A 6 -9.42 10.37 16.28
CA SER A 6 -8.35 10.68 15.33
C SER A 6 -7.68 9.35 14.98
N SER A 7 -7.97 8.85 13.78
CA SER A 7 -7.27 7.72 13.20
C SER A 7 -5.78 8.03 13.20
N THR A 8 -5.01 7.34 14.03
CA THR A 8 -3.56 7.56 14.10
C THR A 8 -2.94 6.67 13.03
N ILE A 9 -2.64 7.27 11.86
CA ILE A 9 -1.95 6.57 10.78
C ILE A 9 -0.44 6.79 10.97
N ASP A 10 0.33 5.71 11.06
CA ASP A 10 1.80 5.72 11.08
C ASP A 10 2.31 5.82 9.63
N HIS A 11 2.87 6.97 9.27
CA HIS A 11 3.40 7.23 7.93
C HIS A 11 4.91 6.98 7.86
N ARG A 12 5.32 6.11 6.96
CA ARG A 12 6.72 5.73 6.72
C ARG A 12 7.10 5.91 5.27
N VAL A 13 8.33 6.34 5.03
CA VAL A 13 8.92 6.38 3.69
C VAL A 13 10.20 5.57 3.69
N LEU A 14 10.23 4.53 2.86
CA LEU A 14 11.42 3.71 2.66
C LEU A 14 12.11 4.15 1.37
N VAL A 15 13.35 4.63 1.52
CA VAL A 15 14.25 4.95 0.42
C VAL A 15 15.02 3.68 0.05
N VAL A 16 14.78 3.16 -1.15
CA VAL A 16 15.28 1.85 -1.57
C VAL A 16 16.04 1.95 -2.88
N GLU A 17 17.01 1.05 -3.08
CA GLU A 17 17.63 0.87 -4.39
C GLU A 17 16.64 0.23 -5.37
N GLN A 18 16.59 0.72 -6.61
CA GLN A 18 15.61 0.27 -7.60
C GLN A 18 15.64 -1.26 -7.83
N ARG A 19 16.83 -1.86 -7.79
CA ARG A 19 17.02 -3.32 -7.95
C ARG A 19 16.51 -4.15 -6.78
N GLN A 20 16.31 -3.54 -5.62
CA GLN A 20 15.88 -4.21 -4.38
C GLN A 20 14.39 -3.98 -4.09
N LYS A 21 13.76 -3.05 -4.80
CA LYS A 21 12.37 -2.61 -4.58
C LYS A 21 11.37 -3.78 -4.58
N ASP A 22 11.45 -4.65 -5.58
CA ASP A 22 10.49 -5.74 -5.75
C ASP A 22 10.60 -6.78 -4.62
N GLN A 23 11.81 -7.12 -4.20
CA GLN A 23 12.04 -8.04 -3.07
C GLN A 23 11.59 -7.40 -1.74
N LEU A 24 11.85 -6.11 -1.53
CA LEU A 24 11.40 -5.41 -0.33
C LEU A 24 9.87 -5.32 -0.27
N LEU A 25 9.20 -5.13 -1.41
CA LEU A 25 7.73 -5.14 -1.48
C LEU A 25 7.17 -6.51 -1.09
N GLU A 26 7.78 -7.60 -1.55
CA GLU A 26 7.41 -8.96 -1.18
C GLU A 26 7.50 -9.18 0.34
N GLU A 27 8.62 -8.79 0.95
CA GLU A 27 8.82 -8.89 2.40
C GLU A 27 7.80 -8.05 3.19
N LEU A 28 7.50 -6.83 2.73
CA LEU A 28 6.51 -5.96 3.37
C LEU A 28 5.11 -6.55 3.39
N VAL A 29 4.71 -7.29 2.36
CA VAL A 29 3.35 -7.81 2.22
C VAL A 29 3.21 -9.27 2.65
N ALA A 30 4.28 -9.88 3.17
CA ALA A 30 4.29 -11.27 3.64
C ALA A 30 3.53 -11.48 4.97
N GLY A 31 3.10 -10.39 5.62
CA GLY A 31 2.31 -10.41 6.84
C GLY A 31 0.94 -11.06 6.73
N SER A 32 0.29 -11.29 7.88
CA SER A 32 -1.06 -11.86 7.94
C SER A 32 -2.19 -10.84 7.77
N GLY A 33 -1.90 -9.54 7.96
CA GLY A 33 -2.87 -8.46 7.86
C GLY A 33 -3.35 -8.19 6.42
N LYS A 34 -4.54 -7.58 6.27
CA LYS A 34 -5.03 -7.15 4.97
C LYS A 34 -4.22 -5.95 4.50
N THR A 35 -3.64 -6.06 3.31
CA THR A 35 -2.78 -5.03 2.73
C THR A 35 -3.31 -4.55 1.39
N ILE A 36 -3.29 -3.23 1.16
CA ILE A 36 -3.52 -2.65 -0.17
C ILE A 36 -2.21 -2.09 -0.70
N VAL A 37 -1.80 -2.55 -1.88
CA VAL A 37 -0.61 -2.09 -2.57
C VAL A 37 -1.02 -1.20 -3.74
N PHE A 38 -0.58 0.05 -3.76
CA PHE A 38 -0.84 0.98 -4.86
C PHE A 38 0.30 1.00 -5.88
N ALA A 39 -0.03 0.67 -7.13
CA ALA A 39 0.86 0.73 -8.27
C ALA A 39 0.37 1.78 -9.29
N ARG A 40 1.29 2.45 -10.00
CA ARG A 40 0.90 3.49 -10.98
C ARG A 40 0.21 2.88 -12.21
N THR A 41 0.68 1.74 -12.69
CA THR A 41 0.22 1.15 -13.96
C THR A 41 -0.45 -0.19 -13.76
N ARG A 42 -1.37 -0.53 -14.66
CA ARG A 42 -2.03 -1.85 -14.68
C ARG A 42 -1.03 -3.00 -14.78
N ALA A 43 -0.03 -2.86 -15.65
CA ALA A 43 0.97 -3.90 -15.90
C ALA A 43 1.82 -4.15 -14.66
N TYR A 44 2.14 -3.10 -13.90
CA TYR A 44 2.87 -3.28 -12.64
C TYR A 44 1.99 -3.88 -11.55
N ALA A 45 0.70 -3.53 -11.51
CA ALA A 45 -0.25 -4.14 -10.57
C ALA A 45 -0.42 -5.65 -10.82
N GLU A 46 -0.55 -6.07 -12.08
CA GLU A 46 -0.57 -7.49 -12.46
C GLU A 46 0.74 -8.18 -12.09
N ARG A 47 1.89 -7.63 -12.53
CA ARG A 47 3.21 -8.21 -12.25
C ARG A 47 3.49 -8.40 -10.76
N LEU A 48 3.13 -7.43 -9.92
CA LEU A 48 3.32 -7.56 -8.47
C LEU A 48 2.42 -8.64 -7.87
N ALA A 49 1.16 -8.73 -8.32
CA ALA A 49 0.26 -9.77 -7.84
C ALA A 49 0.80 -11.16 -8.18
N ASP A 50 1.29 -11.36 -9.41
CA ASP A 50 1.91 -12.61 -9.86
C ASP A 50 3.20 -12.90 -9.06
N GLN A 51 4.07 -11.90 -8.88
CA GLN A 51 5.29 -12.05 -8.08
C GLN A 51 4.98 -12.48 -6.64
N PHE A 52 3.98 -11.85 -6.01
CA PHE A 52 3.59 -12.21 -4.65
C PHE A 52 3.01 -13.62 -4.59
N GLU A 53 2.21 -14.03 -5.57
CA GLU A 53 1.68 -15.39 -5.64
C GLU A 53 2.81 -16.43 -5.81
N ASP A 54 3.79 -16.17 -6.68
CA ASP A 54 4.99 -17.01 -6.87
C ASP A 54 5.82 -17.14 -5.57
N ALA A 55 5.81 -16.12 -4.72
CA ALA A 55 6.42 -16.12 -3.40
C ALA A 55 5.56 -16.78 -2.30
N GLY A 56 4.40 -17.32 -2.65
CA GLY A 56 3.46 -17.97 -1.71
C GLY A 56 2.57 -16.98 -0.94
N ILE A 57 2.56 -15.70 -1.32
CA ILE A 57 1.73 -14.67 -0.72
C ILE A 57 0.41 -14.58 -1.49
N ARG A 58 -0.71 -14.75 -0.78
CA ARG A 58 -2.06 -14.74 -1.39
C ARG A 58 -2.43 -13.32 -1.80
N ALA A 59 -2.23 -13.00 -3.08
CA ALA A 59 -2.46 -11.67 -3.66
C ALA A 59 -3.42 -11.71 -4.85
N THR A 60 -4.00 -10.56 -5.19
CA THR A 60 -4.75 -10.37 -6.44
C THR A 60 -4.62 -8.92 -6.90
N SER A 61 -4.79 -8.66 -8.20
CA SER A 61 -4.77 -7.31 -8.76
C SER A 61 -6.17 -6.70 -8.94
N LEU A 62 -6.24 -5.37 -8.99
CA LEU A 62 -7.43 -4.60 -9.33
C LEU A 62 -7.08 -3.34 -10.13
N HIS A 63 -7.40 -3.34 -11.43
CA HIS A 63 -7.09 -2.26 -12.38
C HIS A 63 -8.25 -2.05 -13.37
N GLY A 64 -8.10 -1.07 -14.25
CA GLY A 64 -9.16 -0.62 -15.17
C GLY A 64 -9.52 -1.60 -16.29
N ASP A 65 -8.61 -2.50 -16.66
CA ASP A 65 -8.84 -3.49 -17.72
C ASP A 65 -9.69 -4.69 -17.25
N LEU A 66 -9.89 -4.83 -15.94
CA LEU A 66 -10.73 -5.90 -15.40
C LEU A 66 -12.20 -5.59 -15.67
N ASN A 67 -12.90 -6.55 -16.28
CA ASN A 67 -14.36 -6.50 -16.36
C ASN A 67 -15.00 -6.55 -14.96
N GLN A 68 -16.26 -6.12 -14.87
CA GLN A 68 -16.95 -6.00 -13.58
C GLN A 68 -16.99 -7.33 -12.79
N SER A 69 -17.17 -8.46 -13.48
CA SER A 69 -17.18 -9.78 -12.83
C SER A 69 -15.85 -10.11 -12.16
N ARG A 70 -14.71 -9.85 -12.82
CA ARG A 70 -13.37 -10.04 -12.25
C ARG A 70 -13.12 -9.05 -11.11
N ARG A 71 -13.54 -7.79 -11.25
CA ARG A 71 -13.44 -6.79 -10.18
C ARG A 71 -14.17 -7.25 -8.92
N THR A 72 -15.44 -7.64 -9.04
CA THR A 72 -16.24 -8.14 -7.92
C THR A 72 -15.62 -9.39 -7.30
N ARG A 73 -15.14 -10.34 -8.12
CA ARG A 73 -14.46 -11.55 -7.63
C ARG A 73 -13.22 -11.20 -6.81
N ASN A 74 -12.33 -10.37 -7.34
CA ASN A 74 -11.05 -10.05 -6.70
C ASN A 74 -11.26 -9.28 -5.38
N LEU A 75 -12.23 -8.36 -5.36
CA LEU A 75 -12.65 -7.71 -4.12
C LEU A 75 -13.21 -8.71 -3.11
N GLY A 76 -14.07 -9.63 -3.55
CA GLY A 76 -14.63 -10.68 -2.69
C GLY A 76 -13.56 -11.61 -2.10
N LEU A 77 -12.47 -11.88 -2.83
CA LEU A 77 -11.33 -12.65 -2.29
C LEU A 77 -10.68 -11.93 -1.12
N LEU A 78 -10.47 -10.62 -1.21
CA LEU A 78 -9.87 -9.83 -0.13
C LEU A 78 -10.82 -9.71 1.07
N THR A 79 -12.09 -9.37 0.83
CA THR A 79 -13.10 -9.24 1.90
C THR A 79 -13.31 -10.55 2.65
N SER A 80 -13.25 -11.70 1.95
CA SER A 80 -13.36 -13.02 2.59
C SER A 80 -12.07 -13.54 3.23
N GLY A 81 -10.95 -12.81 3.11
CA GLY A 81 -9.64 -13.24 3.61
C GLY A 81 -9.01 -14.41 2.83
N ARG A 82 -9.54 -14.74 1.64
CA ARG A 82 -8.93 -15.74 0.74
C ARG A 82 -7.62 -15.24 0.13
N VAL A 83 -7.52 -13.94 -0.08
CA VAL A 83 -6.26 -13.23 -0.30
C VAL A 83 -6.09 -12.19 0.80
N ASN A 84 -4.84 -11.89 1.13
CA ASN A 84 -4.50 -10.86 2.10
C ASN A 84 -4.05 -9.56 1.42
N VAL A 85 -3.58 -9.65 0.17
CA VAL A 85 -2.99 -8.52 -0.55
C VAL A 85 -3.83 -8.17 -1.78
N LEU A 86 -4.16 -6.88 -1.93
CA LEU A 86 -4.79 -6.34 -3.13
C LEU A 86 -3.87 -5.30 -3.77
N VAL A 87 -3.38 -5.58 -4.98
CA VAL A 87 -2.56 -4.65 -5.74
C VAL A 87 -3.45 -3.84 -6.68
N ALA A 88 -3.55 -2.54 -6.50
CA ALA A 88 -4.51 -1.69 -7.20
C ALA A 88 -3.88 -0.45 -7.85
N THR A 89 -4.52 0.02 -8.93
CA THR A 89 -4.28 1.39 -9.45
C THR A 89 -5.28 2.38 -8.84
N ASP A 90 -4.94 3.67 -8.82
CA ASP A 90 -5.79 4.72 -8.24
C ASP A 90 -7.21 4.73 -8.80
N VAL A 91 -7.33 4.63 -10.13
CA VAL A 91 -8.63 4.64 -10.81
C VAL A 91 -9.49 3.46 -10.36
N ALA A 92 -8.87 2.29 -10.23
CA ALA A 92 -9.57 1.09 -9.84
C ALA A 92 -9.89 1.02 -8.35
N ALA A 93 -9.12 1.74 -7.52
CA ALA A 93 -9.25 1.81 -6.08
C ALA A 93 -10.33 2.77 -5.57
N ARG A 94 -10.76 3.71 -6.40
CA ARG A 94 -11.84 4.65 -6.05
C ARG A 94 -13.14 3.89 -5.78
N GLY A 95 -13.77 4.20 -4.65
CA GLY A 95 -15.03 3.59 -4.24
C GLY A 95 -14.91 2.19 -3.62
N ILE A 96 -13.70 1.65 -3.44
CA ILE A 96 -13.53 0.40 -2.68
C ILE A 96 -13.73 0.68 -1.19
N HIS A 97 -14.64 -0.07 -0.57
CA HIS A 97 -14.77 -0.20 0.87
C HIS A 97 -14.23 -1.58 1.27
N VAL A 98 -13.05 -1.60 1.88
CA VAL A 98 -12.48 -2.81 2.49
C VAL A 98 -12.18 -2.43 3.94
N ASP A 99 -12.77 -3.19 4.85
CA ASP A 99 -12.56 -3.03 6.28
C ASP A 99 -11.31 -3.79 6.72
N ASP A 100 -10.73 -3.35 7.83
CA ASP A 100 -9.57 -3.95 8.50
C ASP A 100 -8.27 -4.00 7.68
N VAL A 101 -8.03 -2.99 6.83
CA VAL A 101 -6.73 -2.84 6.17
C VAL A 101 -5.73 -2.29 7.19
N SER A 102 -4.78 -3.12 7.65
CA SER A 102 -3.73 -2.71 8.60
C SER A 102 -2.60 -1.94 7.92
N LEU A 103 -2.30 -2.31 6.66
CA LEU A 103 -1.17 -1.78 5.91
C LEU A 103 -1.58 -1.28 4.52
N VAL A 104 -1.14 -0.07 4.19
CA VAL A 104 -1.18 0.48 2.83
C VAL A 104 0.24 0.65 2.34
N VAL A 105 0.59 -0.01 1.25
CA VAL A 105 1.90 0.11 0.61
C VAL A 105 1.77 0.91 -0.67
N GLN A 106 2.42 2.07 -0.77
CA GLN A 106 2.52 2.82 -2.01
C GLN A 106 3.76 2.34 -2.77
N ALA A 107 3.62 1.23 -3.50
CA ALA A 107 4.69 0.64 -4.31
C ALA A 107 5.23 1.64 -5.33
N ASP A 108 4.37 2.49 -5.90
CA ASP A 108 4.81 3.74 -6.52
C ASP A 108 4.31 4.92 -5.70
N ALA A 109 5.22 5.81 -5.31
CA ALA A 109 4.84 7.08 -4.71
C ALA A 109 3.79 7.82 -5.57
N PRO A 110 2.80 8.45 -4.91
CA PRO A 110 1.73 9.16 -5.60
C PRO A 110 2.28 10.39 -6.31
N ASP A 111 1.52 10.95 -7.24
CA ASP A 111 1.98 12.09 -8.03
C ASP A 111 1.74 13.44 -7.33
N ASP A 112 0.78 13.50 -6.40
CA ASP A 112 0.44 14.68 -5.61
C ASP A 112 -0.10 14.32 -4.21
N TYR A 113 -0.31 15.33 -3.37
CA TYR A 113 -0.80 15.19 -2.00
C TYR A 113 -2.25 14.67 -1.92
N LYS A 114 -3.11 14.99 -2.89
CA LYS A 114 -4.50 14.50 -2.91
C LYS A 114 -4.55 13.00 -3.15
N ALA A 115 -3.72 12.50 -4.06
CA ALA A 115 -3.55 11.08 -4.30
C ALA A 115 -2.96 10.38 -3.07
N TYR A 116 -1.97 10.98 -2.41
CA TYR A 116 -1.46 10.47 -1.13
C TYR A 116 -2.58 10.29 -0.10
N MET A 117 -3.38 11.34 0.15
CA MET A 117 -4.49 11.30 1.11
C MET A 117 -5.56 10.26 0.76
N HIS A 118 -5.92 10.13 -0.52
CA HIS A 118 -6.91 9.13 -0.95
C HIS A 118 -6.43 7.69 -0.75
N ARG A 119 -5.12 7.45 -0.88
CA ARG A 119 -4.48 6.15 -0.67
C ARG A 119 -4.31 5.85 0.81
N SER A 120 -3.82 6.80 1.61
CA SER A 120 -3.66 6.62 3.06
C SER A 120 -4.99 6.38 3.77
N GLY A 121 -6.08 7.03 3.35
CA GLY A 121 -7.43 6.81 3.87
C GLY A 121 -8.05 5.43 3.58
N ARG A 122 -7.27 4.47 3.06
CA ARG A 122 -7.65 3.05 2.98
C ARG A 122 -7.37 2.29 4.28
N THR A 123 -6.53 2.82 5.17
CA THR A 123 -6.26 2.26 6.51
C THR A 123 -6.71 3.24 7.59
N GLY A 124 -6.58 2.85 8.86
CA GLY A 124 -6.90 3.70 10.01
C GLY A 124 -8.39 4.00 10.20
N ARG A 125 -9.30 3.17 9.67
CA ARG A 125 -10.74 3.44 9.73
C ARG A 125 -11.35 3.02 11.07
N ALA A 126 -12.45 3.67 11.45
CA ALA A 126 -13.24 3.35 12.64
C ALA A 126 -12.41 3.30 13.96
N GLY A 127 -11.40 4.17 14.09
CA GLY A 127 -10.54 4.24 15.27
C GLY A 127 -9.44 3.17 15.33
N ALA A 128 -9.31 2.32 14.30
CA ALA A 128 -8.19 1.38 14.19
C ALA A 128 -6.88 2.12 13.90
N GLU A 129 -5.77 1.53 14.34
CA GLU A 129 -4.43 1.93 13.90
C GLU A 129 -4.22 1.52 12.44
N GLY A 130 -3.45 2.33 11.70
CA GLY A 130 -3.12 2.06 10.32
C GLY A 130 -1.70 2.43 10.01
N THR A 131 -1.05 1.70 9.09
CA THR A 131 0.30 2.03 8.64
C THR A 131 0.31 2.30 7.15
N VAL A 132 0.98 3.38 6.74
CA VAL A 132 1.20 3.72 5.33
C VAL A 132 2.70 3.70 5.06
N VAL A 133 3.14 2.79 4.19
CA VAL A 133 4.54 2.68 3.77
C VAL A 133 4.66 3.15 2.32
N THR A 134 5.42 4.21 2.08
CA THR A 134 5.68 4.72 0.73
C THR A 134 7.08 4.36 0.27
N ILE A 135 7.17 3.69 -0.89
CA ILE A 135 8.45 3.27 -1.45
C ILE A 135 8.94 4.29 -2.47
N VAL A 136 10.16 4.78 -2.28
CA VAL A 136 10.82 5.71 -3.20
C VAL A 136 12.25 5.29 -3.47
N THR A 137 12.76 5.64 -4.65
CA THR A 137 14.20 5.63 -4.94
C THR A 137 14.85 6.93 -4.49
N ARG A 138 16.17 6.94 -4.29
CA ARG A 138 16.92 8.14 -3.85
C ARG A 138 16.59 9.41 -4.65
N ASN A 139 16.47 9.30 -5.97
CA ASN A 139 16.15 10.43 -6.85
C ASN A 139 14.70 10.97 -6.72
N ARG A 140 13.80 10.22 -6.06
CA ARG A 140 12.41 10.61 -5.80
C ARG A 140 12.19 11.19 -4.41
N ARG A 141 13.21 11.19 -3.54
CA ARG A 141 13.16 11.69 -2.16
C ARG A 141 12.57 13.10 -2.04
N ARG A 142 13.13 14.08 -2.75
CA ARG A 142 12.63 15.48 -2.68
C ARG A 142 11.18 15.62 -3.15
N LYS A 143 10.76 14.79 -4.11
CA LYS A 143 9.36 14.82 -4.60
C LYS A 143 8.41 14.34 -3.50
N ILE A 144 8.76 13.27 -2.79
CA ILE A 144 7.87 12.75 -1.74
C ILE A 144 7.86 13.68 -0.52
N GLU A 145 8.98 14.28 -0.13
CA GLU A 145 9.05 15.30 0.92
C GLU A 145 8.06 16.44 0.63
N GLY A 146 8.10 17.02 -0.57
CA GLY A 146 7.15 18.08 -0.95
C GLY A 146 5.69 17.62 -1.03
N ILE A 147 5.42 16.33 -1.30
CA ILE A 147 4.05 15.79 -1.26
C ILE A 147 3.55 15.68 0.18
N LEU A 148 4.41 15.23 1.10
CA LEU A 148 4.10 15.09 2.53
C LEU A 148 3.88 16.46 3.17
N ASP A 149 4.72 17.44 2.86
CA ASP A 149 4.57 18.83 3.34
C ASP A 149 3.21 19.41 2.92
N ASN A 150 2.83 19.25 1.66
CA ASN A 150 1.53 19.72 1.15
C ASN A 150 0.33 18.91 1.71
N ALA A 151 0.58 17.70 2.21
CA ALA A 151 -0.43 16.89 2.89
C ALA A 151 -0.49 17.18 4.40
N GLU A 152 0.43 18.00 4.94
CA GLU A 152 0.63 18.22 6.37
C GLU A 152 0.86 16.90 7.13
N ILE A 153 1.64 15.99 6.54
CA ILE A 153 1.96 14.67 7.09
C ILE A 153 3.43 14.61 7.50
N GLU A 154 3.67 14.29 8.76
CA GLU A 154 4.99 13.88 9.24
C GLU A 154 5.21 12.40 8.95
N ALA A 155 6.34 12.06 8.32
CA ALA A 155 6.70 10.69 8.03
C ALA A 155 8.21 10.45 8.21
N ASP A 156 8.57 9.33 8.82
CA ASP A 156 9.97 8.95 8.96
C ASP A 156 10.52 8.45 7.61
N LEU A 157 11.52 9.16 7.10
CA LEU A 157 12.28 8.77 5.91
C LEU A 157 13.52 7.95 6.30
N VAL A 158 13.56 6.68 5.90
CA VAL A 158 14.65 5.76 6.25
C VAL A 158 15.15 5.04 5.00
N GLU A 159 16.47 4.90 4.87
CA GLU A 159 17.05 4.00 3.86
C GLU A 159 16.78 2.56 4.28
N ALA A 160 16.26 1.73 3.37
CA ALA A 160 15.92 0.35 3.67
C ALA A 160 16.32 -0.61 2.55
N ALA A 161 16.64 -1.84 2.94
CA ALA A 161 16.94 -2.95 2.08
C ALA A 161 16.17 -4.21 2.52
N PRO A 162 16.00 -5.18 1.61
CA PRO A 162 15.49 -6.50 1.96
C PRO A 162 16.28 -7.12 3.13
N GLY A 163 15.57 -7.75 4.07
CA GLY A 163 16.12 -8.35 5.28
C GLY A 163 16.29 -7.38 6.46
N ASP A 164 16.07 -6.08 6.26
CA ASP A 164 16.13 -5.12 7.37
C ASP A 164 15.03 -5.39 8.39
N ARG A 165 15.38 -5.31 9.68
CA ARG A 165 14.45 -5.53 10.79
C ARG A 165 13.20 -4.63 10.69
N LEU A 166 13.36 -3.39 10.25
CA LEU A 166 12.26 -2.44 10.05
C LEU A 166 11.22 -3.00 9.05
N VAL A 167 11.65 -3.67 7.99
CA VAL A 167 10.75 -4.25 6.98
C VAL A 167 9.89 -5.34 7.61
N ALA A 168 10.50 -6.23 8.40
CA ALA A 168 9.79 -7.27 9.13
C ALA A 168 8.81 -6.70 10.17
N GLU A 169 9.18 -5.63 10.88
CA GLU A 169 8.30 -4.95 11.85
C GLU A 169 7.09 -4.29 11.18
N LEU A 170 7.27 -3.71 9.98
CA LEU A 170 6.17 -3.14 9.19
C LEU A 170 5.26 -4.21 8.59
N ALA A 171 5.81 -5.34 8.16
CA ALA A 171 5.04 -6.48 7.66
C ALA A 171 4.17 -7.14 8.75
N ALA A 172 4.59 -7.05 10.02
CA ALA A 172 3.87 -7.65 11.14
C ALA A 172 2.67 -6.83 11.65
N ARG A 173 2.34 -5.70 11.02
CA ARG A 173 1.25 -4.79 11.42
C ARG A 173 -0.16 -5.29 11.06
#